data_AF-A0A4W6FLV6-F1
#
_entry.id   AF-A0A4W6FLV6-F1
#
_cell.length_a   1.000
_cell.length_b   1.000
_cell.length_c   1.000
_cell.angle_alpha   90.00
_cell.angle_beta   90.00
_cell.angle_gamma   90.00
#
_symmetry.space_group_name_H-M   'P 1'
#
loop_
_entity.id
_entity.type
_entity.pdbx_description
1 polymer ?
#
loop_
_entity_poly.entity_id
_entity_poly.type
_entity_poly.pdbx_seq_one_letter_code
_entity_poly.pdbx_strand_id
1 'polypeptide(L)'
;MPPKTKSKKKAEKSKSPAVVDGLSTEEMSKDQLEEHIIRLREELDREQEERRHFLLERDKIQTTWEVAKRNLEEVKDQLRNRRREREEAKGCHRVEISKLNQVLSEQHNTVSELKMNDVASASLAQNQHTELELGLQRNIHGLEADCREKRLQNQNCIKELKLKHQVKLMELMNDCIRRIREMEVEYHMKTQLTIKEEDKRRKMEVDELDKRMKSRVTALVQENSRALKEVEDIYCTDQNRMLKEELSEVQRQYARVDRVLSAAQQKNKRLRESLPEEEQNLLKLQKQPEAKNKMAALRARVTVMEKKRRDLTVKYELLLQACEKVQQERDELQRKQTEAILDLQQRSDMKELLLERKLTTLTETLEKKEAQLCAVLSASAADQTARSSTTKKLEEILETKQVTISTLKEELARDSKEYEDLLQTCRERLKALGVPQHDFPFRPAKQILNTPPPKH
;
A
#
# COMPACT_ATOMS: atom_id res chain seq x y z
N MET A 1 -93.70 85.16 -33.68
CA MET A 1 -95.11 85.60 -33.57
C MET A 1 -95.17 87.12 -33.49
N PRO A 2 -96.29 87.77 -33.90
CA PRO A 2 -96.58 89.21 -33.64
C PRO A 2 -97.13 89.39 -32.19
N PRO A 3 -97.30 90.62 -31.61
CA PRO A 3 -98.09 91.79 -32.10
C PRO A 3 -97.23 93.08 -32.27
N LYS A 4 -97.67 94.23 -32.81
CA LYS A 4 -98.96 94.80 -33.33
C LYS A 4 -99.94 95.55 -32.37
N THR A 5 -99.64 96.84 -32.08
CA THR A 5 -100.59 97.95 -31.78
C THR A 5 -99.98 99.27 -32.34
N LYS A 6 -100.62 100.26 -33.00
CA LYS A 6 -102.00 100.80 -33.24
C LYS A 6 -102.56 101.87 -32.27
N SER A 7 -102.34 103.16 -32.58
CA SER A 7 -103.27 104.33 -32.45
C SER A 7 -102.56 105.65 -32.83
N LYS A 8 -103.06 106.59 -33.67
CA LYS A 8 -104.22 107.53 -33.54
C LYS A 8 -104.05 108.56 -32.40
N LYS A 9 -104.39 109.87 -32.51
CA LYS A 9 -104.93 110.72 -33.61
C LYS A 9 -104.84 112.25 -33.27
N LYS A 10 -104.89 113.12 -34.30
CA LYS A 10 -105.49 114.49 -34.40
C LYS A 10 -105.58 115.45 -33.16
N ALA A 11 -105.00 116.65 -33.31
CA ALA A 11 -105.61 118.00 -33.20
C ALA A 11 -104.57 118.99 -33.80
N GLU A 12 -104.80 119.96 -34.69
CA GLU A 12 -105.90 120.89 -35.06
C GLU A 12 -105.98 122.20 -34.25
N LYS A 13 -105.48 123.28 -34.89
CA LYS A 13 -105.74 124.72 -34.70
C LYS A 13 -105.73 125.31 -33.27
N SER A 14 -104.77 126.20 -33.05
CA SER A 14 -105.07 127.59 -32.71
C SER A 14 -104.11 128.53 -33.46
N LYS A 15 -104.65 129.63 -34.01
CA LYS A 15 -103.85 130.82 -34.35
C LYS A 15 -103.99 131.76 -33.16
N SER A 16 -103.02 131.79 -32.26
CA SER A 16 -102.76 132.99 -31.46
C SER A 16 -101.85 133.93 -32.27
N PRO A 17 -101.95 135.26 -32.12
CA PRO A 17 -100.91 136.15 -32.61
C PRO A 17 -99.58 135.84 -31.90
N ALA A 18 -98.46 136.12 -32.57
CA ALA A 18 -97.15 136.05 -31.95
C ALA A 18 -96.99 137.25 -30.99
N VAL A 19 -97.32 137.04 -29.71
CA VAL A 19 -96.98 138.00 -28.65
C VAL A 19 -95.49 137.88 -28.38
N VAL A 20 -94.73 138.87 -28.84
CA VAL A 20 -93.30 139.04 -28.54
C VAL A 20 -93.18 140.33 -27.72
N ASP A 21 -92.61 140.23 -26.52
CA ASP A 21 -92.31 141.32 -25.58
C ASP A 21 -93.41 142.36 -25.28
N GLY A 22 -94.69 141.98 -25.46
CA GLY A 22 -95.82 142.61 -24.79
C GLY A 22 -96.21 144.03 -25.22
N LEU A 23 -95.69 144.53 -26.34
CA LEU A 23 -96.03 145.85 -26.90
C LEU A 23 -96.68 145.75 -28.29
N SER A 24 -97.50 146.75 -28.65
CA SER A 24 -98.18 146.80 -29.95
C SER A 24 -97.23 147.27 -31.05
N THR A 25 -97.23 146.59 -32.19
CA THR A 25 -96.36 146.90 -33.35
C THR A 25 -96.76 148.16 -34.12
N GLU A 26 -97.82 148.87 -33.72
CA GLU A 26 -98.34 150.06 -34.43
C GLU A 26 -97.93 151.41 -33.79
N GLU A 27 -97.24 151.41 -32.65
CA GLU A 27 -96.78 152.65 -31.95
C GLU A 27 -95.25 152.73 -31.75
N MET A 28 -94.47 151.81 -32.31
CA MET A 28 -93.00 151.77 -32.17
C MET A 28 -92.31 152.65 -33.22
N SER A 29 -91.24 153.35 -32.85
CA SER A 29 -90.45 154.12 -33.83
C SER A 29 -89.66 153.19 -34.78
N LYS A 30 -89.30 153.71 -35.96
CA LYS A 30 -88.50 152.98 -36.95
C LYS A 30 -87.23 152.38 -36.35
N ASP A 31 -86.53 153.17 -35.53
CA ASP A 31 -85.24 152.78 -34.94
C ASP A 31 -85.43 151.68 -33.87
N GLN A 32 -86.54 151.71 -33.11
CA GLN A 32 -86.90 150.67 -32.14
C GLN A 32 -87.29 149.35 -32.82
N LEU A 33 -87.96 149.42 -33.99
CA LEU A 33 -88.23 148.24 -34.81
C LEU A 33 -86.94 147.66 -35.41
N GLU A 34 -86.00 148.51 -35.83
CA GLU A 34 -84.67 148.06 -36.30
C GLU A 34 -83.87 147.40 -35.16
N GLU A 35 -83.92 147.92 -33.93
CA GLU A 35 -83.31 147.28 -32.76
C GLU A 35 -83.93 145.91 -32.44
N HIS A 36 -85.26 145.77 -32.51
CA HIS A 36 -85.92 144.45 -32.33
C HIS A 36 -85.55 143.46 -33.44
N ILE A 37 -85.38 143.93 -34.69
CA ILE A 37 -84.92 143.10 -35.80
C ILE A 37 -83.46 142.65 -35.58
N ILE A 38 -82.61 143.47 -34.94
CA ILE A 38 -81.24 143.09 -34.56
C ILE A 38 -81.27 142.01 -33.48
N ARG A 39 -82.01 142.22 -32.37
CA ARG A 39 -82.10 141.22 -31.28
C ARG A 39 -82.63 139.87 -31.77
N LEU A 40 -83.67 139.87 -32.59
CA LEU A 40 -84.23 138.64 -33.18
C LEU A 40 -83.26 137.93 -34.15
N ARG A 41 -82.32 138.65 -34.77
CA ARG A 41 -81.22 138.05 -35.55
C ARG A 41 -80.16 137.45 -34.64
N GLU A 42 -79.76 138.17 -33.58
CA GLU A 42 -78.81 137.68 -32.58
C GLU A 42 -79.35 136.46 -31.81
N GLU A 43 -80.66 136.35 -31.63
CA GLU A 43 -81.34 135.15 -31.12
C GLU A 43 -81.34 134.01 -32.15
N LEU A 44 -81.72 134.30 -33.40
CA LEU A 44 -81.72 133.32 -34.49
C LEU A 44 -80.31 132.77 -34.80
N ASP A 45 -79.27 133.59 -34.67
CA ASP A 45 -77.88 133.17 -34.88
C ASP A 45 -77.34 132.41 -33.65
N ARG A 46 -77.68 132.80 -32.41
CA ARG A 46 -77.39 131.98 -31.21
C ARG A 46 -78.06 130.61 -31.26
N GLU A 47 -79.36 130.55 -31.59
CA GLU A 47 -80.10 129.29 -31.78
C GLU A 47 -79.48 128.43 -32.91
N GLN A 48 -78.98 129.06 -33.97
CA GLN A 48 -78.21 128.34 -34.99
C GLN A 48 -76.87 127.81 -34.48
N GLU A 49 -76.12 128.59 -33.69
CA GLU A 49 -74.84 128.17 -33.13
C GLU A 49 -74.99 127.07 -32.09
N GLU A 50 -75.96 127.19 -31.18
CA GLU A 50 -76.33 126.13 -30.25
C GLU A 50 -76.78 124.87 -31.00
N ARG A 51 -77.60 125.00 -32.04
CA ARG A 51 -77.98 123.87 -32.89
C ARG A 51 -76.79 123.24 -33.61
N ARG A 52 -75.83 124.03 -34.10
CA ARG A 52 -74.57 123.52 -34.70
C ARG A 52 -73.73 122.79 -33.64
N HIS A 53 -73.64 123.33 -32.43
CA HIS A 53 -72.95 122.72 -31.29
C HIS A 53 -73.59 121.39 -30.87
N PHE A 54 -74.91 121.34 -30.67
CA PHE A 54 -75.62 120.11 -30.31
C PHE A 54 -75.57 119.04 -31.43
N LEU A 55 -75.51 119.44 -32.71
CA LEU A 55 -75.25 118.50 -33.80
C LEU A 55 -73.83 117.92 -33.73
N LEU A 56 -72.81 118.74 -33.47
CA LEU A 56 -71.43 118.30 -33.29
C LEU A 56 -71.26 117.40 -32.05
N GLU A 57 -71.89 117.73 -30.92
CA GLU A 57 -71.88 116.88 -29.73
C GLU A 57 -72.63 115.56 -29.94
N ARG A 58 -73.79 115.57 -30.63
CA ARG A 58 -74.47 114.35 -31.06
C ARG A 58 -73.54 113.46 -31.89
N ASP A 59 -72.78 114.04 -32.83
CA ASP A 59 -71.93 113.27 -33.72
C ASP A 59 -70.63 112.79 -33.05
N LYS A 60 -70.10 113.54 -32.06
CA LYS A 60 -69.07 113.06 -31.13
C LYS A 60 -69.58 111.90 -30.26
N ILE A 61 -70.78 112.00 -29.71
CA ILE A 61 -71.40 110.95 -28.90
C ILE A 61 -71.70 109.70 -29.76
N GLN A 62 -72.19 109.87 -30.99
CA GLN A 62 -72.44 108.78 -31.92
C GLN A 62 -71.15 108.07 -32.32
N THR A 63 -70.11 108.81 -32.72
CA THR A 63 -68.82 108.23 -33.13
C THR A 63 -68.11 107.54 -31.96
N THR A 64 -68.11 108.14 -30.76
CA THR A 64 -67.55 107.49 -29.56
C THR A 64 -68.35 106.27 -29.11
N TRP A 65 -69.69 106.28 -29.23
CA TRP A 65 -70.54 105.10 -29.00
C TRP A 65 -70.26 103.98 -30.00
N GLU A 66 -70.10 104.30 -31.29
CA GLU A 66 -69.75 103.31 -32.32
C GLU A 66 -68.36 102.72 -32.12
N VAL A 67 -67.37 103.54 -31.71
CA VAL A 67 -66.04 103.05 -31.32
C VAL A 67 -66.14 102.15 -30.09
N ALA A 68 -66.81 102.58 -29.02
CA ALA A 68 -66.99 101.78 -27.81
C ALA A 68 -67.71 100.44 -28.10
N LYS A 69 -68.72 100.46 -28.98
CA LYS A 69 -69.45 99.27 -29.43
C LYS A 69 -68.58 98.32 -30.25
N ARG A 70 -67.74 98.84 -31.16
CA ARG A 70 -66.76 98.04 -31.92
C ARG A 70 -65.72 97.41 -30.99
N ASN A 71 -65.10 98.21 -30.13
CA ASN A 71 -64.12 97.75 -29.15
C ASN A 71 -64.71 96.69 -28.20
N LEU A 72 -65.98 96.84 -27.78
CA LEU A 72 -66.67 95.87 -26.95
C LEU A 72 -66.89 94.52 -27.65
N GLU A 73 -67.24 94.51 -28.95
CA GLU A 73 -67.39 93.24 -29.69
C GLU A 73 -66.01 92.62 -29.99
N GLU A 74 -65.01 93.42 -30.32
CA GLU A 74 -63.63 92.95 -30.48
C GLU A 74 -63.11 92.28 -29.20
N VAL A 75 -63.30 92.90 -28.03
CA VAL A 75 -62.90 92.31 -26.74
C VAL A 75 -63.68 91.02 -26.43
N LYS A 76 -64.95 90.90 -26.83
CA LYS A 76 -65.70 89.63 -26.73
C LYS A 76 -65.09 88.55 -27.62
N ASP A 77 -64.71 88.86 -28.86
CA ASP A 77 -64.13 87.90 -29.78
C ASP A 77 -62.69 87.53 -29.42
N GLN A 78 -61.88 88.47 -28.93
CA GLN A 78 -60.60 88.18 -28.27
C GLN A 78 -60.80 87.25 -27.06
N LEU A 79 -61.82 87.47 -26.22
CA LEU A 79 -62.12 86.62 -25.06
C LEU A 79 -62.65 85.23 -25.48
N ARG A 80 -63.41 85.12 -26.57
CA ARG A 80 -63.82 83.85 -27.21
C ARG A 80 -62.59 83.09 -27.73
N ASN A 81 -61.66 83.76 -28.42
CA ASN A 81 -60.39 83.18 -28.90
C ASN A 81 -59.54 82.69 -27.74
N ARG A 82 -59.25 83.55 -26.76
CA ARG A 82 -58.59 83.23 -25.48
C ARG A 82 -59.29 82.12 -24.68
N ARG A 83 -60.55 81.77 -24.97
CA ARG A 83 -61.24 80.61 -24.38
C ARG A 83 -61.01 79.35 -25.19
N ARG A 84 -61.13 79.41 -26.52
CA ARG A 84 -60.78 78.32 -27.45
C ARG A 84 -59.34 77.85 -27.24
N GLU A 85 -58.37 78.75 -27.32
CA GLU A 85 -56.94 78.51 -27.08
C GLU A 85 -56.68 77.74 -25.78
N ARG A 86 -57.40 78.07 -24.69
CA ARG A 86 -57.27 77.40 -23.39
C ARG A 86 -57.92 76.03 -23.33
N GLU A 87 -59.05 75.79 -23.99
CA GLU A 87 -59.64 74.45 -24.05
C GLU A 87 -58.87 73.54 -25.03
N GLU A 88 -58.33 74.10 -26.11
CA GLU A 88 -57.42 73.43 -27.05
C GLU A 88 -56.11 73.01 -26.35
N ALA A 89 -55.45 73.92 -25.62
CA ALA A 89 -54.26 73.60 -24.83
C ALA A 89 -54.52 72.51 -23.77
N LYS A 90 -55.65 72.57 -23.04
CA LYS A 90 -56.07 71.49 -22.13
C LYS A 90 -56.32 70.18 -22.88
N GLY A 91 -56.85 70.24 -24.10
CA GLY A 91 -57.05 69.08 -24.98
C GLY A 91 -55.71 68.42 -25.33
N CYS A 92 -54.74 69.21 -25.79
CA CYS A 92 -53.37 68.77 -26.05
C CYS A 92 -52.75 68.14 -24.80
N HIS A 93 -52.77 68.82 -23.65
CA HIS A 93 -52.22 68.28 -22.40
C HIS A 93 -52.89 66.98 -21.93
N ARG A 94 -54.22 66.82 -22.13
CA ARG A 94 -54.91 65.55 -21.84
C ARG A 94 -54.43 64.43 -22.76
N VAL A 95 -54.20 64.71 -24.04
CA VAL A 95 -53.66 63.74 -25.01
C VAL A 95 -52.19 63.41 -24.71
N GLU A 96 -51.39 64.40 -24.33
CA GLU A 96 -49.99 64.22 -23.90
C GLU A 96 -49.89 63.33 -22.65
N ILE A 97 -50.69 63.61 -21.61
CA ILE A 97 -50.77 62.76 -20.41
C ILE A 97 -51.23 61.35 -20.76
N SER A 98 -52.22 61.19 -21.64
CA SER A 98 -52.69 59.87 -22.07
C SER A 98 -51.62 59.08 -22.82
N LYS A 99 -50.85 59.72 -23.71
CA LYS A 99 -49.71 59.11 -24.41
C LYS A 99 -48.59 58.73 -23.45
N LEU A 100 -48.27 59.61 -22.49
CA LEU A 100 -47.21 59.38 -21.52
C LEU A 100 -47.58 58.22 -20.58
N ASN A 101 -48.84 58.14 -20.14
CA ASN A 101 -49.37 57.00 -19.40
C ASN A 101 -49.33 55.69 -20.21
N GLN A 102 -49.67 55.73 -21.50
CA GLN A 102 -49.57 54.58 -22.39
C GLN A 102 -48.11 54.09 -22.48
N VAL A 103 -47.16 54.98 -22.81
CA VAL A 103 -45.73 54.63 -22.90
C VAL A 103 -45.18 54.11 -21.57
N LEU A 104 -45.57 54.69 -20.44
CA LEU A 104 -45.19 54.14 -19.11
C LEU A 104 -45.77 52.74 -18.87
N SER A 105 -46.98 52.45 -19.32
CA SER A 105 -47.57 51.10 -19.21
C SER A 105 -46.90 50.08 -20.14
N GLU A 106 -46.52 50.49 -21.36
CA GLU A 106 -45.77 49.67 -22.31
C GLU A 106 -44.35 49.38 -21.80
N GLN A 107 -43.68 50.38 -21.23
CA GLN A 107 -42.38 50.23 -20.56
C GLN A 107 -42.47 49.35 -19.32
N HIS A 108 -43.52 49.51 -18.50
CA HIS A 108 -43.74 48.65 -17.33
C HIS A 108 -43.96 47.19 -17.74
N ASN A 109 -44.79 46.95 -18.75
CA ASN A 109 -45.12 45.60 -19.21
C ASN A 109 -43.90 44.92 -19.85
N THR A 110 -43.17 45.60 -20.74
CA THR A 110 -41.94 45.05 -21.33
C THR A 110 -40.85 44.78 -20.29
N VAL A 111 -40.69 45.64 -19.27
CA VAL A 111 -39.78 45.38 -18.13
C VAL A 111 -40.26 44.20 -17.28
N SER A 112 -41.58 43.99 -17.13
CA SER A 112 -42.13 42.84 -16.43
C SER A 112 -41.93 41.54 -17.20
N GLU A 113 -42.18 41.55 -18.52
CA GLU A 113 -41.95 40.41 -19.42
C GLU A 113 -40.47 40.02 -19.47
N LEU A 114 -39.56 40.99 -19.61
CA LEU A 114 -38.12 40.75 -19.55
C LEU A 114 -37.72 40.10 -18.21
N LYS A 115 -38.15 40.64 -17.07
CA LYS A 115 -37.89 40.04 -15.75
C LYS A 115 -38.44 38.62 -15.61
N MET A 116 -39.62 38.34 -16.17
CA MET A 116 -40.20 36.99 -16.17
C MET A 116 -39.39 36.03 -17.05
N ASN A 117 -38.92 36.48 -18.22
CA ASN A 117 -38.08 35.70 -19.12
C ASN A 117 -36.67 35.46 -18.53
N ASP A 118 -36.09 36.45 -17.85
CA ASP A 118 -34.81 36.33 -17.13
C ASP A 118 -34.93 35.31 -15.98
N VAL A 119 -35.98 35.37 -15.17
CA VAL A 119 -36.24 34.40 -14.09
C VAL A 119 -36.52 33.00 -14.65
N ALA A 120 -37.30 32.89 -15.73
CA ALA A 120 -37.62 31.60 -16.35
C ALA A 120 -36.38 30.94 -16.98
N SER A 121 -35.53 31.71 -17.68
CA SER A 121 -34.29 31.22 -18.28
C SER A 121 -33.23 30.88 -17.23
N ALA A 122 -33.10 31.68 -16.17
CA ALA A 122 -32.24 31.36 -15.03
C ALA A 122 -32.68 30.08 -14.31
N SER A 123 -34.00 29.91 -14.07
CA SER A 123 -34.55 28.68 -13.48
C SER A 123 -34.34 27.46 -14.39
N LEU A 124 -34.52 27.60 -15.70
CA LEU A 124 -34.26 26.52 -16.67
C LEU A 124 -32.79 26.10 -16.66
N ALA A 125 -31.87 27.07 -16.68
CA ALA A 125 -30.43 26.81 -16.62
C ALA A 125 -30.02 26.16 -15.28
N GLN A 126 -30.59 26.61 -14.17
CA GLN A 126 -30.38 26.01 -12.85
C GLN A 126 -30.87 24.56 -12.80
N ASN A 127 -32.08 24.28 -13.32
CA ASN A 127 -32.63 22.93 -13.37
C ASN A 127 -31.72 22.00 -14.20
N GLN A 128 -31.32 22.43 -15.40
CA GLN A 128 -30.37 21.71 -16.27
C GLN A 128 -29.04 21.42 -15.56
N HIS A 129 -28.49 22.39 -14.81
CA HIS A 129 -27.28 22.19 -14.01
C HIS A 129 -27.49 21.07 -12.97
N THR A 130 -28.59 21.12 -12.20
CA THR A 130 -28.87 20.09 -11.19
C THR A 130 -29.12 18.70 -11.79
N GLU A 131 -29.73 18.61 -12.97
CA GLU A 131 -29.89 17.33 -13.68
C GLU A 131 -28.55 16.73 -14.11
N LEU A 132 -27.63 17.57 -14.61
CA LEU A 132 -26.26 17.17 -14.97
C LEU A 132 -25.45 16.76 -13.74
N GLU A 133 -25.53 17.50 -12.63
CA GLU A 133 -24.89 17.15 -11.36
C GLU A 133 -25.39 15.80 -10.83
N LEU A 134 -26.70 15.58 -10.82
CA LEU A 134 -27.30 14.30 -10.43
C LEU A 134 -26.90 13.17 -11.38
N GLY A 135 -26.74 13.45 -12.68
CA GLY A 135 -26.16 12.51 -13.65
C GLY A 135 -24.72 12.13 -13.33
N LEU A 136 -23.87 13.11 -13.03
CA LEU A 136 -22.47 12.91 -12.66
C LEU A 136 -22.34 12.15 -11.33
N GLN A 137 -23.16 12.47 -10.31
CA GLN A 137 -23.17 11.76 -9.03
C GLN A 137 -23.55 10.27 -9.19
N ARG A 138 -24.58 9.97 -10.01
CA ARG A 138 -24.95 8.58 -10.35
C ARG A 138 -23.78 7.85 -11.05
N ASN A 139 -23.12 8.51 -12.00
CA ASN A 139 -21.97 7.94 -12.71
C ASN A 139 -20.77 7.68 -11.77
N ILE A 140 -20.49 8.59 -10.84
CA ILE A 140 -19.44 8.42 -9.83
C ILE A 140 -19.74 7.21 -8.94
N HIS A 141 -20.96 7.10 -8.39
CA HIS A 141 -21.34 5.96 -7.56
C HIS A 141 -21.37 4.64 -8.33
N GLY A 142 -21.74 4.64 -9.61
CA GLY A 142 -21.62 3.47 -10.50
C GLY A 142 -20.16 3.03 -10.68
N LEU A 143 -19.27 3.96 -11.04
CA LEU A 143 -17.83 3.70 -11.18
C LEU A 143 -17.19 3.25 -9.85
N GLU A 144 -17.63 3.77 -8.71
CA GLU A 144 -17.22 3.29 -7.40
C GLU A 144 -17.68 1.85 -7.14
N ALA A 145 -18.91 1.49 -7.50
CA ALA A 145 -19.45 0.14 -7.35
C ALA A 145 -18.66 -0.86 -8.21
N ASP A 146 -18.48 -0.55 -9.50
CA ASP A 146 -17.58 -1.27 -10.42
C ASP A 146 -16.18 -1.49 -9.85
N CYS A 147 -15.59 -0.43 -9.27
CA CYS A 147 -14.27 -0.48 -8.66
C CYS A 147 -14.26 -1.31 -7.36
N ARG A 148 -15.36 -1.38 -6.61
CA ARG A 148 -15.50 -2.26 -5.43
C ARG A 148 -15.65 -3.72 -5.89
N GLU A 149 -16.46 -3.99 -6.91
CA GLU A 149 -16.66 -5.34 -7.44
C GLU A 149 -15.37 -5.91 -8.05
N LYS A 150 -14.71 -5.18 -8.96
CA LYS A 150 -13.44 -5.61 -9.59
C LYS A 150 -12.34 -5.88 -8.54
N ARG A 151 -12.32 -5.13 -7.43
CA ARG A 151 -11.43 -5.42 -6.29
C ARG A 151 -11.80 -6.72 -5.58
N LEU A 152 -13.09 -6.99 -5.35
CA LEU A 152 -13.56 -8.24 -4.73
C LEU A 152 -13.31 -9.47 -5.62
N GLN A 153 -13.60 -9.36 -6.92
CA GLN A 153 -13.29 -10.37 -7.93
C GLN A 153 -11.79 -10.70 -7.92
N ASN A 154 -10.92 -9.70 -8.02
CA ASN A 154 -9.46 -9.89 -7.96
C ASN A 154 -8.99 -10.54 -6.65
N GLN A 155 -9.53 -10.14 -5.49
CA GLN A 155 -9.23 -10.80 -4.22
C GLN A 155 -9.65 -12.28 -4.21
N ASN A 156 -10.78 -12.61 -4.81
CA ASN A 156 -11.27 -13.99 -4.89
C ASN A 156 -10.43 -14.84 -5.85
N CYS A 157 -10.03 -14.31 -7.02
CA CYS A 157 -9.08 -14.96 -7.92
C CYS A 157 -7.72 -15.23 -7.23
N ILE A 158 -7.23 -14.29 -6.40
CA ILE A 158 -5.99 -14.49 -5.62
C ILE A 158 -6.16 -15.58 -4.54
N LYS A 159 -7.31 -15.64 -3.86
CA LYS A 159 -7.61 -16.72 -2.89
C LYS A 159 -7.68 -18.08 -3.59
N GLU A 160 -8.38 -18.16 -4.71
CA GLU A 160 -8.53 -19.40 -5.49
C GLU A 160 -7.18 -19.89 -6.04
N LEU A 161 -6.34 -18.99 -6.56
CA LEU A 161 -5.00 -19.33 -7.04
C LEU A 161 -4.10 -19.83 -5.91
N LYS A 162 -4.17 -19.22 -4.72
CA LYS A 162 -3.46 -19.70 -3.52
C LYS A 162 -3.92 -21.09 -3.10
N LEU A 163 -5.23 -21.35 -3.11
CA LEU A 163 -5.79 -22.67 -2.79
C LEU A 163 -5.34 -23.73 -3.82
N LYS A 164 -5.42 -23.43 -5.12
CA LYS A 164 -4.92 -24.30 -6.20
C LYS A 164 -3.42 -24.58 -6.09
N HIS A 165 -2.63 -23.62 -5.59
CA HIS A 165 -1.21 -23.83 -5.32
C HIS A 165 -0.97 -24.74 -4.10
N GLN A 166 -1.70 -24.53 -3.00
CA GLN A 166 -1.63 -25.38 -1.81
C GLN A 166 -2.01 -26.84 -2.11
N VAL A 167 -3.07 -27.06 -2.89
CA VAL A 167 -3.46 -28.41 -3.35
C VAL A 167 -2.33 -29.07 -4.14
N LYS A 168 -1.73 -28.37 -5.11
CA LYS A 168 -0.59 -28.90 -5.89
C LYS A 168 0.65 -29.19 -5.07
N LEU A 169 0.95 -28.38 -4.04
CA LEU A 169 2.04 -28.68 -3.10
C LEU A 169 1.75 -29.94 -2.28
N MET A 170 0.50 -30.14 -1.85
CA MET A 170 0.08 -31.35 -1.13
C MET A 170 0.12 -32.60 -2.02
N GLU A 171 -0.33 -32.49 -3.28
CA GLU A 171 -0.24 -33.56 -4.29
C GLU A 171 1.23 -33.98 -4.51
N LEU A 172 2.12 -33.03 -4.77
CA LEU A 172 3.55 -33.29 -4.96
C LEU A 172 4.22 -33.88 -3.71
N MET A 173 3.85 -33.41 -2.51
CA MET A 173 4.37 -33.95 -1.26
C MET A 173 3.89 -35.39 -1.03
N ASN A 174 2.62 -35.69 -1.33
CA ASN A 174 2.07 -37.04 -1.25
C ASN A 174 2.72 -37.99 -2.27
N ASP A 175 3.00 -37.53 -3.50
CA ASP A 175 3.74 -38.29 -4.51
C ASP A 175 5.18 -38.59 -4.06
N CYS A 176 5.88 -37.62 -3.46
CA CYS A 176 7.21 -37.83 -2.89
C CYS A 176 7.18 -38.83 -1.72
N ILE A 177 6.23 -38.70 -0.79
CA ILE A 177 6.05 -39.64 0.33
C ILE A 177 5.74 -41.06 -0.20
N ARG A 178 4.93 -41.19 -1.26
CA ARG A 178 4.64 -42.49 -1.88
C ARG A 178 5.91 -43.11 -2.47
N ARG A 179 6.68 -42.36 -3.26
CA ARG A 179 7.95 -42.82 -3.85
C ARG A 179 8.99 -43.24 -2.81
N ILE A 180 9.08 -42.51 -1.70
CA ILE A 180 9.96 -42.87 -0.58
C ILE A 180 9.54 -44.23 0.01
N ARG A 181 8.24 -44.43 0.29
CA ARG A 181 7.73 -45.71 0.81
C ARG A 181 7.89 -46.88 -0.16
N GLU A 182 7.66 -46.65 -1.45
CA GLU A 182 7.91 -47.64 -2.52
C GLU A 182 9.39 -48.07 -2.51
N MET A 183 10.31 -47.10 -2.42
CA MET A 183 11.75 -47.33 -2.34
C MET A 183 12.19 -48.04 -1.04
N GLU A 184 11.64 -47.64 0.12
CA GLU A 184 11.87 -48.28 1.42
C GLU A 184 11.47 -49.76 1.39
N VAL A 185 10.29 -50.07 0.84
CA VAL A 185 9.81 -51.46 0.68
C VAL A 185 10.72 -52.25 -0.26
N GLU A 186 11.12 -51.70 -1.41
CA GLU A 186 12.06 -52.36 -2.32
C GLU A 186 13.40 -52.70 -1.65
N TYR A 187 14.03 -51.75 -0.95
CA TYR A 187 15.30 -52.00 -0.27
C TYR A 187 15.15 -52.97 0.90
N HIS A 188 14.04 -52.91 1.63
CA HIS A 188 13.75 -53.87 2.70
C HIS A 188 13.58 -55.30 2.14
N MET A 189 12.87 -55.46 1.03
CA MET A 189 12.72 -56.77 0.36
C MET A 189 14.06 -57.28 -0.17
N LYS A 190 14.87 -56.44 -0.83
CA LYS A 190 16.23 -56.80 -1.29
C LYS A 190 17.11 -57.24 -0.13
N THR A 191 17.07 -56.53 1.00
CA THR A 191 17.81 -56.87 2.23
C THR A 191 17.34 -58.18 2.85
N GLN A 192 16.03 -58.44 2.88
CA GLN A 192 15.51 -59.73 3.34
C GLN A 192 15.93 -60.90 2.45
N LEU A 193 16.03 -60.70 1.13
CA LEU A 193 16.44 -61.74 0.20
C LEU A 193 17.93 -62.10 0.39
N THR A 194 18.82 -61.10 0.43
CA THR A 194 20.25 -61.35 0.63
C THR A 194 20.55 -62.00 1.99
N ILE A 195 19.85 -61.62 3.06
CA ILE A 195 19.95 -62.32 4.36
C ILE A 195 19.55 -63.80 4.24
N LYS A 196 18.43 -64.10 3.56
CA LYS A 196 17.95 -65.49 3.36
C LYS A 196 18.88 -66.32 2.46
N GLU A 197 19.58 -65.70 1.53
CA GLU A 197 20.57 -66.34 0.65
C GLU A 197 21.89 -66.61 1.38
N GLU A 198 22.40 -65.62 2.10
CA GLU A 198 23.56 -65.75 2.99
C GLU A 198 23.36 -66.84 4.05
N ASP A 199 22.20 -66.88 4.71
CA ASP A 199 21.89 -67.91 5.72
C ASP A 199 21.72 -69.31 5.12
N LYS A 200 21.27 -69.43 3.86
CA LYS A 200 21.31 -70.71 3.13
C LYS A 200 22.75 -71.13 2.86
N ARG A 201 23.62 -70.20 2.40
CA ARG A 201 25.02 -70.52 2.12
C ARG A 201 25.76 -70.96 3.39
N ARG A 202 25.62 -70.21 4.49
CA ARG A 202 26.17 -70.56 5.82
C ARG A 202 25.73 -71.95 6.29
N LYS A 203 24.46 -72.31 6.11
CA LYS A 203 23.95 -73.65 6.44
C LYS A 203 24.60 -74.74 5.59
N MET A 204 24.72 -74.54 4.27
CA MET A 204 25.41 -75.49 3.40
C MET A 204 26.90 -75.64 3.72
N GLU A 205 27.59 -74.55 4.02
CA GLU A 205 29.00 -74.54 4.47
C GLU A 205 29.18 -75.34 5.78
N VAL A 206 28.28 -75.14 6.76
CA VAL A 206 28.26 -75.88 8.02
C VAL A 206 27.93 -77.35 7.82
N ASP A 207 26.92 -77.69 7.01
CA ASP A 207 26.55 -79.08 6.71
C ASP A 207 27.68 -79.83 5.99
N GLU A 208 28.43 -79.17 5.10
CA GLU A 208 29.60 -79.74 4.43
C GLU A 208 30.79 -79.92 5.40
N LEU A 209 31.00 -78.97 6.31
CA LEU A 209 32.03 -79.05 7.35
C LEU A 209 31.72 -80.17 8.36
N ASP A 210 30.47 -80.28 8.82
CA ASP A 210 30.00 -81.36 9.70
C ASP A 210 30.13 -82.74 9.03
N LYS A 211 29.73 -82.88 7.76
CA LYS A 211 29.97 -84.12 6.98
C LYS A 211 31.46 -84.47 6.91
N ARG A 212 32.34 -83.50 6.61
CA ARG A 212 33.79 -83.71 6.58
C ARG A 212 34.36 -84.10 7.96
N MET A 213 33.89 -83.47 9.04
CA MET A 213 34.26 -83.83 10.40
C MET A 213 33.80 -85.24 10.77
N LYS A 214 32.55 -85.61 10.48
CA LYS A 214 32.00 -86.95 10.72
C LYS A 214 32.80 -88.02 9.96
N SER A 215 33.06 -87.83 8.67
CA SER A 215 33.89 -88.75 7.88
C SER A 215 35.31 -88.90 8.44
N ARG A 216 35.93 -87.81 8.93
CA ARG A 216 37.25 -87.85 9.57
C ARG A 216 37.21 -88.59 10.91
N VAL A 217 36.15 -88.39 11.72
CA VAL A 217 35.97 -89.12 12.99
C VAL A 217 35.77 -90.62 12.71
N THR A 218 34.97 -91.01 11.72
CA THR A 218 34.81 -92.44 11.37
C THR A 218 36.10 -93.06 10.86
N ALA A 219 36.90 -92.32 10.07
CA ALA A 219 38.20 -92.80 9.60
C ALA A 219 39.19 -92.99 10.76
N LEU A 220 39.27 -92.03 11.70
CA LEU A 220 40.11 -92.14 12.89
C LEU A 220 39.66 -93.28 13.83
N VAL A 221 38.34 -93.53 13.95
CA VAL A 221 37.82 -94.68 14.71
C VAL A 221 38.21 -96.00 14.04
N GLN A 222 38.13 -96.10 12.70
CA GLN A 222 38.54 -97.28 11.94
C GLN A 222 40.07 -97.50 11.93
N GLU A 223 40.86 -96.43 12.03
CA GLU A 223 42.32 -96.49 12.20
C GLU A 223 42.69 -96.96 13.60
N ASN A 224 42.12 -96.34 14.63
CA ASN A 224 42.31 -96.76 16.03
C ASN A 224 41.84 -98.20 16.27
N SER A 225 40.73 -98.66 15.67
CA SER A 225 40.27 -100.04 15.83
C SER A 225 41.18 -101.06 15.13
N ARG A 226 41.85 -100.66 14.03
CA ARG A 226 42.88 -101.50 13.39
C ARG A 226 44.14 -101.57 14.25
N ALA A 227 44.65 -100.43 14.71
CA ALA A 227 45.82 -100.37 15.58
C ALA A 227 45.59 -101.12 16.92
N LEU A 228 44.40 -101.02 17.51
CA LEU A 228 44.03 -101.82 18.69
C LEU A 228 44.04 -103.32 18.36
N LYS A 229 43.42 -103.74 17.25
CA LYS A 229 43.44 -105.14 16.84
C LYS A 229 44.86 -105.65 16.55
N GLU A 230 45.70 -104.84 15.91
CA GLU A 230 47.11 -105.19 15.65
C GLU A 230 47.87 -105.40 16.97
N VAL A 231 47.60 -104.59 18.00
CA VAL A 231 48.14 -104.78 19.37
C VAL A 231 47.54 -106.01 20.06
N GLU A 232 46.25 -106.31 19.88
CA GLU A 232 45.60 -107.53 20.39
C GLU A 232 46.16 -108.80 19.72
N ASP A 233 46.35 -108.80 18.39
CA ASP A 233 46.95 -109.91 17.64
C ASP A 233 48.43 -110.11 18.04
N ILE A 234 49.20 -109.03 18.26
CA ILE A 234 50.57 -109.10 18.81
C ILE A 234 50.53 -109.69 20.23
N TYR A 235 49.70 -109.16 21.13
CA TYR A 235 49.56 -109.67 22.49
C TYR A 235 49.17 -111.15 22.51
N CYS A 236 48.23 -111.57 21.65
CA CYS A 236 47.84 -112.96 21.52
C CYS A 236 48.97 -113.83 20.96
N THR A 237 49.80 -113.36 20.02
CA THR A 237 50.94 -114.14 19.53
C THR A 237 52.08 -114.23 20.55
N ASP A 238 52.37 -113.16 21.29
CA ASP A 238 53.31 -113.18 22.43
C ASP A 238 52.80 -114.11 23.55
N GLN A 239 51.53 -114.02 23.93
CA GLN A 239 50.91 -114.90 24.94
C GLN A 239 50.93 -116.37 24.48
N ASN A 240 50.63 -116.66 23.20
CA ASN A 240 50.74 -118.01 22.65
C ASN A 240 52.19 -118.49 22.51
N ARG A 241 53.18 -117.59 22.38
CA ARG A 241 54.60 -117.97 22.46
C ARG A 241 54.98 -118.30 23.91
N MET A 242 54.66 -117.44 24.87
CA MET A 242 54.88 -117.67 26.30
C MET A 242 54.26 -119.01 26.74
N LEU A 243 52.99 -119.26 26.41
CA LEU A 243 52.31 -120.52 26.72
C LEU A 243 52.95 -121.74 26.04
N LYS A 244 53.54 -121.61 24.85
CA LYS A 244 54.30 -122.69 24.20
C LYS A 244 55.67 -122.90 24.84
N GLU A 245 56.35 -121.83 25.24
CA GLU A 245 57.62 -121.88 25.96
C GLU A 245 57.41 -122.53 27.33
N GLU A 246 56.42 -122.08 28.10
CA GLU A 246 55.95 -122.69 29.34
C GLU A 246 55.55 -124.15 29.16
N LEU A 247 54.76 -124.51 28.13
CA LEU A 247 54.36 -125.90 27.91
C LEU A 247 55.56 -126.78 27.49
N SER A 248 56.55 -126.22 26.77
CA SER A 248 57.82 -126.91 26.51
C SER A 248 58.67 -127.06 27.77
N GLU A 249 58.65 -126.09 28.68
CA GLU A 249 59.36 -126.13 29.96
C GLU A 249 58.68 -127.10 30.92
N VAL A 250 57.34 -127.15 30.94
CA VAL A 250 56.55 -128.17 31.63
C VAL A 250 56.81 -129.56 31.03
N GLN A 251 56.96 -129.72 29.71
CA GLN A 251 57.37 -131.00 29.12
C GLN A 251 58.80 -131.40 29.52
N ARG A 252 59.76 -130.46 29.55
CA ARG A 252 61.11 -130.69 30.09
C ARG A 252 61.07 -131.06 31.57
N GLN A 253 60.23 -130.39 32.36
CA GLN A 253 60.01 -130.71 33.77
C GLN A 253 59.35 -132.08 33.93
N TYR A 254 58.37 -132.45 33.10
CA TYR A 254 57.74 -133.78 33.11
C TYR A 254 58.75 -134.87 32.77
N ALA A 255 59.60 -134.66 31.75
CA ALA A 255 60.69 -135.58 31.40
C ALA A 255 61.79 -135.64 32.48
N ARG A 256 62.00 -134.57 33.27
CA ARG A 256 62.84 -134.60 34.47
C ARG A 256 62.14 -135.35 35.61
N VAL A 257 60.85 -135.11 35.83
CA VAL A 257 60.01 -135.74 36.87
C VAL A 257 59.87 -137.23 36.62
N ASP A 258 59.76 -137.70 35.39
CA ASP A 258 59.64 -139.12 35.03
C ASP A 258 60.97 -139.88 35.27
N ARG A 259 62.10 -139.26 34.91
CA ARG A 259 63.45 -139.72 35.29
C ARG A 259 63.64 -139.71 36.81
N VAL A 260 63.11 -138.69 37.50
CA VAL A 260 63.11 -138.60 38.95
C VAL A 260 62.13 -139.59 39.60
N LEU A 261 61.02 -139.97 38.96
CA LEU A 261 60.06 -140.97 39.46
C LEU A 261 60.71 -142.35 39.44
N SER A 262 61.37 -142.69 38.33
CA SER A 262 62.17 -143.90 38.18
C SER A 262 63.28 -143.98 39.23
N ALA A 263 63.96 -142.85 39.52
CA ALA A 263 64.94 -142.76 40.60
C ALA A 263 64.32 -142.73 42.02
N ALA A 264 63.10 -142.21 42.17
CA ALA A 264 62.40 -142.06 43.45
C ALA A 264 61.77 -143.39 43.89
N GLN A 265 61.32 -144.25 42.99
CA GLN A 265 60.96 -145.64 43.33
C GLN A 265 62.14 -146.38 43.98
N GLN A 266 63.38 -146.04 43.63
CA GLN A 266 64.59 -146.59 44.26
C GLN A 266 65.04 -145.84 45.53
N LYS A 267 64.60 -144.58 45.74
CA LYS A 267 64.99 -143.73 46.89
C LYS A 267 63.94 -143.53 47.98
N ASN A 268 62.65 -143.84 47.74
CA ASN A 268 61.59 -143.78 48.76
C ASN A 268 61.76 -144.79 49.92
N LYS A 269 62.86 -145.57 49.92
CA LYS A 269 63.30 -146.44 51.01
C LYS A 269 64.34 -145.79 51.94
N ARG A 270 64.67 -144.50 51.75
CA ARG A 270 65.49 -143.70 52.67
C ARG A 270 64.86 -142.33 52.90
N LEU A 271 64.06 -142.27 53.96
CA LEU A 271 63.76 -141.13 54.85
C LEU A 271 63.46 -139.78 54.16
N ARG A 272 62.20 -139.31 54.18
CA ARG A 272 61.58 -138.58 55.32
C ARG A 272 62.29 -137.28 55.71
N GLU A 273 61.47 -136.23 55.75
CA GLU A 273 61.55 -135.11 56.70
C GLU A 273 62.73 -134.12 56.59
N SER A 274 62.58 -133.14 55.68
CA SER A 274 62.74 -131.72 56.06
C SER A 274 62.11 -130.75 55.03
N LEU A 275 60.93 -130.22 55.37
CA LEU A 275 60.55 -128.82 55.10
C LEU A 275 61.33 -127.92 56.12
N PRO A 276 61.34 -126.58 56.04
CA PRO A 276 60.90 -125.66 54.97
C PRO A 276 62.00 -124.55 54.74
N GLU A 277 61.84 -123.23 54.51
CA GLU A 277 60.76 -122.26 54.16
C GLU A 277 61.40 -120.95 53.59
N GLU A 278 60.64 -120.11 52.86
CA GLU A 278 60.73 -118.61 52.83
C GLU A 278 62.09 -117.89 52.46
N GLU A 279 62.22 -116.56 52.24
CA GLU A 279 61.29 -115.41 52.22
C GLU A 279 61.74 -114.23 51.28
N GLN A 280 60.85 -113.24 51.07
CA GLN A 280 61.01 -111.78 50.80
C GLN A 280 62.32 -111.16 50.19
N ASN A 281 62.16 -110.11 49.35
CA ASN A 281 62.31 -108.68 49.79
C ASN A 281 62.20 -107.56 48.72
N LEU A 282 61.39 -106.52 49.03
CA LEU A 282 61.61 -105.05 48.81
C LEU A 282 61.64 -104.46 47.35
N LEU A 283 61.51 -103.13 47.08
CA LEU A 283 61.72 -101.90 47.89
C LEU A 283 60.94 -100.62 47.39
N LYS A 284 60.10 -100.00 48.25
CA LYS A 284 59.85 -98.53 48.53
C LYS A 284 59.49 -97.42 47.46
N LEU A 285 58.48 -96.58 47.85
CA LEU A 285 58.32 -95.08 47.72
C LEU A 285 57.99 -94.44 46.32
N GLN A 286 57.48 -93.18 46.15
CA GLN A 286 57.30 -91.97 47.02
C GLN A 286 56.12 -91.04 46.56
N LYS A 287 55.76 -89.99 47.35
CA LYS A 287 54.73 -88.95 47.04
C LYS A 287 55.29 -87.50 46.96
N GLN A 288 54.77 -86.65 46.05
CA GLN A 288 54.44 -85.20 46.24
C GLN A 288 54.11 -84.48 44.90
N PRO A 289 53.02 -83.67 44.79
CA PRO A 289 53.15 -82.35 44.14
C PRO A 289 52.12 -81.24 44.55
N GLU A 290 52.57 -80.02 44.85
CA GLU A 290 51.66 -78.83 44.95
C GLU A 290 52.10 -77.55 44.20
N ALA A 291 53.37 -77.39 43.84
CA ALA A 291 53.90 -76.10 43.38
C ALA A 291 53.40 -75.63 41.98
N LYS A 292 53.05 -76.55 41.07
CA LYS A 292 52.74 -76.22 39.66
C LYS A 292 51.45 -75.41 39.46
N ASN A 293 50.42 -75.65 40.28
CA ASN A 293 49.06 -75.14 40.00
C ASN A 293 48.93 -73.63 40.23
N LYS A 294 49.61 -73.07 41.24
CA LYS A 294 49.58 -71.63 41.56
C LYS A 294 50.22 -70.78 40.44
N MET A 295 51.27 -71.31 39.79
CA MET A 295 51.91 -70.69 38.62
C MET A 295 51.00 -70.64 37.37
N ALA A 296 50.20 -71.70 37.14
CA ALA A 296 49.27 -71.74 36.02
C ALA A 296 48.15 -70.68 36.16
N ALA A 297 47.56 -70.57 37.36
CA ALA A 297 46.51 -69.60 37.65
C ALA A 297 46.96 -68.13 37.45
N LEU A 298 48.17 -67.77 37.88
CA LEU A 298 48.71 -66.42 37.66
C LEU A 298 48.96 -66.12 36.18
N ARG A 299 49.50 -67.08 35.40
CA ARG A 299 49.68 -66.92 33.95
C ARG A 299 48.35 -66.74 33.22
N ALA A 300 47.31 -67.50 33.59
CA ALA A 300 45.96 -67.34 33.03
C ALA A 300 45.38 -65.94 33.36
N ARG A 301 45.61 -65.42 34.58
CA ARG A 301 45.16 -64.07 34.94
C ARG A 301 45.87 -62.98 34.13
N VAL A 302 47.17 -63.13 33.86
CA VAL A 302 47.94 -62.18 33.03
C VAL A 302 47.41 -62.15 31.60
N THR A 303 47.24 -63.30 30.93
CA THR A 303 46.77 -63.33 29.53
C THR A 303 45.34 -62.80 29.36
N VAL A 304 44.46 -62.95 30.37
CA VAL A 304 43.14 -62.30 30.39
C VAL A 304 43.26 -60.78 30.49
N MET A 305 44.17 -60.25 31.32
CA MET A 305 44.39 -58.79 31.44
C MET A 305 45.05 -58.22 30.18
N GLU A 306 45.94 -58.95 29.52
CA GLU A 306 46.53 -58.57 28.23
C GLU A 306 45.53 -58.57 27.07
N LYS A 307 44.52 -59.44 27.10
CA LYS A 307 43.39 -59.38 26.15
C LYS A 307 42.57 -58.12 26.41
N LYS A 308 42.09 -57.93 27.65
CA LYS A 308 41.36 -56.70 28.05
C LYS A 308 42.10 -55.41 27.69
N ARG A 309 43.44 -55.36 27.84
CA ARG A 309 44.25 -54.21 27.43
C ARG A 309 44.18 -53.95 25.92
N ARG A 310 44.34 -54.99 25.10
CA ARG A 310 44.21 -54.90 23.63
C ARG A 310 42.80 -54.50 23.21
N ASP A 311 41.78 -55.11 23.80
CA ASP A 311 40.37 -54.79 23.54
C ASP A 311 40.04 -53.33 23.87
N LEU A 312 40.64 -52.77 24.93
CA LEU A 312 40.51 -51.36 25.31
C LEU A 312 41.29 -50.42 24.38
N THR A 313 42.51 -50.78 23.95
CA THR A 313 43.28 -49.99 22.98
C THR A 313 42.53 -49.83 21.66
N VAL A 314 42.01 -50.92 21.08
CA VAL A 314 41.24 -50.86 19.83
C VAL A 314 39.96 -50.04 20.00
N LYS A 315 39.27 -50.16 21.14
CA LYS A 315 38.09 -49.33 21.44
C LYS A 315 38.43 -47.85 21.56
N TYR A 316 39.58 -47.50 22.16
CA TYR A 316 40.05 -46.12 22.27
C TYR A 316 40.38 -45.52 20.90
N GLU A 317 41.09 -46.26 20.05
CA GLU A 317 41.44 -45.86 18.68
C GLU A 317 40.19 -45.64 17.81
N LEU A 318 39.20 -46.55 17.89
CA LEU A 318 37.91 -46.40 17.21
C LEU A 318 37.10 -45.19 17.74
N LEU A 319 37.17 -44.91 19.05
CA LEU A 319 36.53 -43.71 19.62
C LEU A 319 37.20 -42.43 19.12
N LEU A 320 38.54 -42.42 19.02
CA LEU A 320 39.31 -41.27 18.54
C LEU A 320 38.90 -40.92 17.09
N GLN A 321 38.89 -41.92 16.21
CA GLN A 321 38.46 -41.77 14.81
C GLN A 321 36.99 -41.34 14.67
N ALA A 322 36.11 -41.74 15.61
CA ALA A 322 34.73 -41.28 15.63
C ALA A 322 34.64 -39.81 16.06
N CYS A 323 35.38 -39.39 17.08
CA CYS A 323 35.47 -37.99 17.52
C CYS A 323 36.04 -37.08 16.41
N GLU A 324 37.10 -37.50 15.73
CA GLU A 324 37.70 -36.76 14.61
C GLU A 324 36.70 -36.52 13.47
N LYS A 325 35.91 -37.55 13.11
CA LYS A 325 34.86 -37.43 12.08
C LYS A 325 33.73 -36.48 12.51
N VAL A 326 33.20 -36.64 13.72
CA VAL A 326 32.15 -35.76 14.25
C VAL A 326 32.64 -34.30 14.34
N GLN A 327 33.93 -34.10 14.66
CA GLN A 327 34.52 -32.77 14.67
C GLN A 327 34.62 -32.18 13.25
N GLN A 328 35.07 -32.97 12.25
CA GLN A 328 35.09 -32.56 10.84
C GLN A 328 33.69 -32.25 10.30
N GLU A 329 32.70 -33.09 10.58
CA GLU A 329 31.29 -32.87 10.22
C GLU A 329 30.76 -31.56 10.83
N ARG A 330 31.06 -31.30 12.12
CA ARG A 330 30.71 -30.05 12.80
C ARG A 330 31.40 -28.83 12.15
N ASP A 331 32.69 -28.90 11.86
CA ASP A 331 33.44 -27.81 11.23
C ASP A 331 32.99 -27.54 9.77
N GLU A 332 32.50 -28.56 9.06
CA GLU A 332 31.90 -28.41 7.73
C GLU A 332 30.47 -27.84 7.78
N LEU A 333 29.64 -28.30 8.72
CA LEU A 333 28.32 -27.73 8.96
C LEU A 333 28.42 -26.26 9.40
N GLN A 334 29.40 -25.92 10.25
CA GLN A 334 29.63 -24.55 10.71
C GLN A 334 30.09 -23.62 9.57
N ARG A 335 30.91 -24.11 8.63
CA ARG A 335 31.23 -23.36 7.38
C ARG A 335 29.99 -23.15 6.52
N LYS A 336 29.25 -24.23 6.19
CA LYS A 336 28.03 -24.15 5.35
C LYS A 336 26.96 -23.25 5.96
N GLN A 337 26.81 -23.24 7.28
CA GLN A 337 25.91 -22.32 7.98
C GLN A 337 26.37 -20.87 7.83
N THR A 338 27.68 -20.60 7.95
CA THR A 338 28.25 -19.25 7.80
C THR A 338 28.10 -18.75 6.35
N GLU A 339 28.42 -19.60 5.37
CA GLU A 339 28.20 -19.34 3.93
C GLU A 339 26.73 -19.02 3.64
N ALA A 340 25.79 -19.85 4.12
CA ALA A 340 24.36 -19.64 3.92
C ALA A 340 23.82 -18.37 4.61
N ILE A 341 24.38 -17.95 5.74
CA ILE A 341 24.02 -16.68 6.40
C ILE A 341 24.48 -15.49 5.55
N LEU A 342 25.73 -15.52 5.04
CA LEU A 342 26.27 -14.46 4.19
C LEU A 342 25.50 -14.34 2.85
N ASP A 343 25.18 -15.46 2.22
CA ASP A 343 24.32 -15.50 1.01
C ASP A 343 22.92 -14.92 1.28
N LEU A 344 22.33 -15.20 2.45
CA LEU A 344 21.02 -14.65 2.83
C LEU A 344 21.08 -13.16 3.13
N GLN A 345 22.15 -12.67 3.76
CA GLN A 345 22.42 -11.25 3.98
C GLN A 345 22.58 -10.53 2.64
N GLN A 346 23.52 -10.95 1.79
CA GLN A 346 23.74 -10.33 0.48
C GLN A 346 22.45 -10.29 -0.38
N ARG A 347 21.61 -11.33 -0.32
CA ARG A 347 20.31 -11.39 -1.01
C ARG A 347 19.18 -10.62 -0.29
N SER A 348 19.39 -10.16 0.93
CA SER A 348 18.55 -9.16 1.61
C SER A 348 18.97 -7.76 1.19
N ASP A 349 20.25 -7.43 1.33
CA ASP A 349 20.85 -6.12 1.01
C ASP A 349 20.59 -5.73 -0.45
N MET A 350 20.74 -6.67 -1.39
CA MET A 350 20.40 -6.46 -2.80
C MET A 350 18.90 -6.20 -3.07
N LYS A 351 17.99 -6.70 -2.22
CA LYS A 351 16.56 -6.38 -2.31
C LYS A 351 16.26 -5.02 -1.70
N GLU A 352 16.87 -4.72 -0.55
CA GLU A 352 16.72 -3.44 0.15
C GLU A 352 17.16 -2.29 -0.75
N LEU A 353 18.38 -2.33 -1.28
CA LEU A 353 18.91 -1.36 -2.24
C LEU A 353 18.10 -1.25 -3.54
N LEU A 354 17.41 -2.34 -3.95
CA LEU A 354 16.49 -2.33 -5.10
C LEU A 354 15.11 -1.72 -4.75
N LEU A 355 14.65 -1.86 -3.51
CA LEU A 355 13.45 -1.21 -2.98
C LEU A 355 13.70 0.28 -2.74
N GLU A 356 14.84 0.66 -2.17
CA GLU A 356 15.28 2.06 -2.03
C GLU A 356 15.30 2.76 -3.40
N ARG A 357 15.94 2.17 -4.41
CA ARG A 357 15.96 2.73 -5.78
C ARG A 357 14.57 2.83 -6.42
N LYS A 358 13.61 1.98 -6.03
CA LYS A 358 12.21 2.10 -6.44
C LYS A 358 11.48 3.20 -5.67
N LEU A 359 11.77 3.36 -4.38
CA LEU A 359 11.20 4.44 -3.57
C LEU A 359 11.71 5.81 -4.04
N THR A 360 13.01 5.99 -4.28
CA THR A 360 13.54 7.27 -4.78
C THR A 360 12.98 7.63 -6.15
N THR A 361 12.96 6.68 -7.10
CA THR A 361 12.38 6.94 -8.43
C THR A 361 10.88 7.19 -8.38
N LEU A 362 10.11 6.52 -7.52
CA LEU A 362 8.69 6.82 -7.31
C LEU A 362 8.48 8.20 -6.69
N THR A 363 9.22 8.55 -5.63
CA THR A 363 9.17 9.88 -5.00
C THR A 363 9.53 10.99 -5.99
N GLU A 364 10.59 10.82 -6.79
CA GLU A 364 10.92 11.75 -7.87
C GLU A 364 9.78 11.90 -8.87
N THR A 365 9.11 10.80 -9.27
CA THR A 365 7.96 10.90 -10.18
C THR A 365 6.74 11.56 -9.53
N LEU A 366 6.56 11.40 -8.22
CA LEU A 366 5.52 12.08 -7.45
C LEU A 366 5.79 13.58 -7.37
N GLU A 367 6.98 14.02 -6.92
CA GLU A 367 7.38 15.43 -6.90
C GLU A 367 7.23 16.07 -8.29
N LYS A 368 7.66 15.38 -9.36
CA LYS A 368 7.50 15.85 -10.75
C LYS A 368 6.03 15.95 -11.18
N LYS A 369 5.13 15.11 -10.64
CA LYS A 369 3.68 15.16 -10.92
C LYS A 369 2.95 16.22 -10.09
N GLU A 370 3.34 16.42 -8.84
CA GLU A 370 2.84 17.50 -7.98
C GLU A 370 3.27 18.86 -8.54
N ALA A 371 4.52 19.03 -8.97
CA ALA A 371 4.97 20.23 -9.67
C ALA A 371 4.17 20.50 -10.96
N GLN A 372 3.88 19.46 -11.76
CA GLN A 372 3.02 19.57 -12.95
C GLN A 372 1.59 19.98 -12.59
N LEU A 373 0.99 19.40 -11.54
CA LEU A 373 -0.34 19.77 -11.06
C LEU A 373 -0.39 21.21 -10.53
N CYS A 374 0.58 21.63 -9.71
CA CYS A 374 0.67 23.00 -9.22
C CYS A 374 0.85 24.02 -10.35
N ALA A 375 1.63 23.70 -11.37
CA ALA A 375 1.76 24.53 -12.58
C ALA A 375 0.45 24.62 -13.38
N VAL A 376 -0.23 23.49 -13.60
CA VAL A 376 -1.53 23.45 -14.32
C VAL A 376 -2.61 24.20 -13.54
N LEU A 377 -2.75 23.99 -12.24
CA LEU A 377 -3.70 24.73 -11.38
C LEU A 377 -3.40 26.23 -11.39
N SER A 378 -2.13 26.63 -11.41
CA SER A 378 -1.72 28.04 -11.55
C SER A 378 -1.98 28.62 -12.95
N ALA A 379 -2.16 27.78 -13.97
CA ALA A 379 -2.54 28.19 -15.32
C ALA A 379 -4.06 28.18 -15.55
N SER A 380 -4.81 27.27 -14.91
CA SER A 380 -6.24 27.05 -15.14
C SER A 380 -7.17 27.73 -14.13
N ALA A 381 -6.66 28.22 -12.99
CA ALA A 381 -7.49 28.86 -11.98
C ALA A 381 -7.98 30.25 -12.42
N ALA A 382 -9.26 30.31 -12.82
CA ALA A 382 -10.05 31.54 -12.89
C ALA A 382 -10.48 32.07 -11.51
N ASP A 383 -10.27 31.30 -10.44
CA ASP A 383 -10.61 31.65 -9.05
C ASP A 383 -9.37 32.10 -8.27
N GLN A 384 -9.40 33.36 -7.83
CA GLN A 384 -8.35 34.03 -7.05
C GLN A 384 -8.04 33.27 -5.74
N THR A 385 -9.05 32.64 -5.14
CA THR A 385 -8.96 32.01 -3.82
C THR A 385 -8.10 30.76 -3.88
N ALA A 386 -8.39 29.86 -4.83
CA ALA A 386 -7.63 28.64 -5.07
C ALA A 386 -6.16 28.96 -5.39
N ARG A 387 -5.93 29.95 -6.26
CA ARG A 387 -4.60 30.45 -6.65
C ARG A 387 -3.78 30.92 -5.44
N SER A 388 -4.41 31.62 -4.49
CA SER A 388 -3.75 32.07 -3.26
C SER A 388 -3.37 30.94 -2.29
N SER A 389 -4.06 29.79 -2.38
CA SER A 389 -3.79 28.62 -1.53
C SER A 389 -2.65 27.75 -2.06
N THR A 390 -2.46 27.69 -3.38
CA THR A 390 -1.36 26.94 -4.00
C THR A 390 -0.04 27.70 -3.94
N THR A 391 -0.03 29.04 -4.07
CA THR A 391 1.20 29.82 -3.86
C THR A 391 1.71 29.71 -2.43
N LYS A 392 0.83 29.84 -1.42
CA LYS A 392 1.22 29.73 0.00
C LYS A 392 1.88 28.39 0.33
N LYS A 393 1.31 27.28 -0.14
CA LYS A 393 1.93 25.95 0.04
C LYS A 393 3.30 25.82 -0.64
N LEU A 394 3.49 26.50 -1.78
CA LEU A 394 4.76 26.49 -2.50
C LEU A 394 5.79 27.37 -1.79
N GLU A 395 5.37 28.51 -1.22
CA GLU A 395 6.18 29.33 -0.30
C GLU A 395 6.56 28.54 0.96
N GLU A 396 5.62 27.86 1.63
CA GLU A 396 5.91 27.00 2.79
C GLU A 396 6.94 25.88 2.49
N ILE A 397 6.87 25.27 1.30
CA ILE A 397 7.83 24.25 0.84
C ILE A 397 9.21 24.87 0.52
N LEU A 398 9.25 26.09 -0.01
CA LEU A 398 10.51 26.81 -0.26
C LEU A 398 11.15 27.29 1.05
N GLU A 399 10.36 27.86 1.97
CA GLU A 399 10.78 28.31 3.30
C GLU A 399 11.37 27.13 4.10
N THR A 400 10.68 26.00 4.16
CA THR A 400 11.16 24.80 4.86
C THR A 400 12.43 24.23 4.21
N LYS A 401 12.50 24.09 2.88
CA LYS A 401 13.74 23.65 2.20
C LYS A 401 14.87 24.66 2.38
N GLN A 402 14.60 25.97 2.47
CA GLN A 402 15.60 27.01 2.74
C GLN A 402 16.11 26.96 4.19
N VAL A 403 15.25 26.71 5.18
CA VAL A 403 15.66 26.45 6.56
C VAL A 403 16.55 25.22 6.63
N THR A 404 16.18 24.11 6.00
CA THR A 404 17.02 22.89 5.94
C THR A 404 18.38 23.13 5.28
N ILE A 405 18.43 23.95 4.21
CA ILE A 405 19.70 24.35 3.57
C ILE A 405 20.58 25.19 4.51
N SER A 406 19.98 26.02 5.36
CA SER A 406 20.72 26.80 6.36
C SER A 406 21.25 25.92 7.50
N THR A 407 20.43 25.05 8.09
CA THR A 407 20.87 24.15 9.18
C THR A 407 21.97 23.20 8.71
N LEU A 408 21.85 22.61 7.52
CA LEU A 408 22.89 21.74 6.95
C LEU A 408 24.22 22.48 6.69
N LYS A 409 24.17 23.79 6.39
CA LYS A 409 25.40 24.61 6.27
C LYS A 409 26.02 24.91 7.64
N GLU A 410 25.21 25.13 8.67
CA GLU A 410 25.67 25.33 10.05
C GLU A 410 26.24 24.06 10.69
N GLU A 411 25.69 22.89 10.32
CA GLU A 411 26.21 21.56 10.67
C GLU A 411 27.53 21.31 9.95
N LEU A 412 27.56 21.45 8.62
CA LEU A 412 28.81 21.32 7.85
C LEU A 412 29.92 22.26 8.33
N ALA A 413 29.57 23.48 8.78
CA ALA A 413 30.50 24.43 9.37
C ALA A 413 31.00 24.03 10.76
N ARG A 414 30.15 23.40 11.60
CA ARG A 414 30.56 22.80 12.88
C ARG A 414 31.49 21.61 12.64
N ASP A 415 31.06 20.63 11.86
CA ASP A 415 31.83 19.41 11.59
C ASP A 415 33.19 19.74 10.95
N SER A 416 33.22 20.69 10.01
CA SER A 416 34.48 21.18 9.42
C SER A 416 35.40 21.82 10.45
N LYS A 417 34.86 22.53 11.45
CA LYS A 417 35.66 23.15 12.52
C LYS A 417 36.16 22.09 13.51
N GLU A 418 35.28 21.21 13.99
CA GLU A 418 35.64 20.12 14.92
C GLU A 418 36.70 19.20 14.31
N TYR A 419 36.60 18.93 13.00
CA TYR A 419 37.63 18.23 12.24
C TYR A 419 38.98 18.97 12.20
N GLU A 420 39.01 20.27 11.91
CA GLU A 420 40.26 21.06 11.88
C GLU A 420 40.86 21.19 13.29
N ASP A 421 40.05 21.39 14.33
CA ASP A 421 40.47 21.46 15.74
C ASP A 421 41.07 20.11 16.21
N LEU A 422 40.45 18.98 15.83
CA LEU A 422 40.96 17.63 16.09
C LEU A 422 42.26 17.36 15.31
N LEU A 423 42.31 17.75 14.03
CA LEU A 423 43.45 17.55 13.14
C LEU A 423 44.65 18.37 13.60
N GLN A 424 44.44 19.60 14.09
CA GLN A 424 45.45 20.41 14.75
C GLN A 424 45.95 19.76 16.04
N THR A 425 45.04 19.28 16.91
CA THR A 425 45.38 18.55 18.14
C THR A 425 46.25 17.31 17.85
N CYS A 426 45.94 16.57 16.78
CA CYS A 426 46.75 15.44 16.31
C CYS A 426 48.14 15.87 15.81
N ARG A 427 48.24 16.94 15.02
CA ARG A 427 49.53 17.50 14.57
C ARG A 427 50.42 17.95 15.72
N GLU A 428 49.84 18.56 16.75
CA GLU A 428 50.54 19.01 17.95
C GLU A 428 51.03 17.83 18.81
N ARG A 429 50.19 16.81 19.02
CA ARG A 429 50.59 15.56 19.69
C ARG A 429 51.73 14.84 18.95
N LEU A 430 51.65 14.71 17.63
CA LEU A 430 52.71 14.09 16.83
C LEU A 430 54.02 14.88 16.92
N LYS A 431 53.96 16.21 16.88
CA LYS A 431 55.12 17.09 17.06
C LYS A 431 55.74 16.95 18.46
N ALA A 432 54.92 16.84 19.51
CA ALA A 432 55.38 16.62 20.88
C ALA A 432 56.03 15.24 21.09
N LEU A 433 55.63 14.24 20.30
CA LEU A 433 56.23 12.91 20.25
C LEU A 433 57.46 12.83 19.31
N GLY A 434 57.88 13.94 18.70
CA GLY A 434 59.02 13.99 17.78
C GLY A 434 58.77 13.38 16.40
N VAL A 435 57.53 13.03 16.07
CA VAL A 435 57.17 12.44 14.76
C VAL A 435 57.21 13.51 13.67
N PRO A 436 57.96 13.29 12.55
CA PRO A 436 58.01 14.26 11.46
C PRO A 436 56.63 14.47 10.80
N GLN A 437 56.23 15.73 10.61
CA GLN A 437 54.90 16.08 10.12
C GLN A 437 54.71 15.88 8.60
N HIS A 438 55.73 15.43 7.85
CA HIS A 438 55.61 15.21 6.40
C HIS A 438 54.80 13.96 6.02
N ASP A 439 54.73 12.95 6.89
CA ASP A 439 53.99 11.71 6.63
C ASP A 439 52.52 11.77 7.09
N PHE A 440 52.01 12.96 7.45
CA PHE A 440 50.66 13.13 7.99
C PHE A 440 49.59 13.11 6.86
N PRO A 441 48.73 12.07 6.78
CA PRO A 441 47.92 11.84 5.57
C PRO A 441 46.64 12.68 5.50
N PHE A 442 46.25 13.36 6.59
CA PHE A 442 44.99 14.08 6.68
C PHE A 442 45.11 15.53 6.19
N ARG A 443 44.19 15.93 5.31
CA ARG A 443 44.13 17.25 4.67
C ARG A 443 43.13 18.16 5.39
N PRO A 444 43.32 19.49 5.39
CA PRO A 444 42.32 20.44 5.90
C PRO A 444 40.93 20.23 5.27
N ALA A 445 39.85 20.49 6.03
CA ALA A 445 38.47 20.34 5.57
C ALA A 445 38.21 21.16 4.29
N LYS A 446 38.79 22.37 4.22
CA LYS A 446 38.72 23.24 3.03
C LYS A 446 39.37 22.63 1.77
N GLN A 447 40.26 21.65 1.89
CA GLN A 447 40.80 20.93 0.72
C GLN A 447 39.90 19.76 0.34
N ILE A 448 39.33 19.05 1.33
CA ILE A 448 38.43 17.91 1.11
C ILE A 448 37.12 18.36 0.42
N LEU A 449 36.53 19.47 0.88
CA LEU A 449 35.29 20.02 0.31
C LEU A 449 35.46 20.64 -1.08
N ASN A 450 36.70 20.96 -1.49
CA ASN A 450 37.01 21.51 -2.81
C ASN A 450 37.61 20.48 -3.79
N THR A 451 37.91 19.25 -3.35
CA THR A 451 38.28 18.18 -4.29
C THR A 451 37.05 17.68 -5.05
N PRO A 452 37.07 17.64 -6.40
CA PRO A 452 35.97 17.04 -7.15
C PRO A 452 35.86 15.54 -6.83
N PRO A 453 34.64 14.96 -6.83
CA PRO A 453 34.45 13.55 -6.53
C PRO A 453 35.19 12.67 -7.55
N PRO A 454 35.66 11.47 -7.14
CA PRO A 454 36.27 10.52 -8.07
C PRO A 454 35.27 10.15 -9.16
N LYS A 455 35.71 10.18 -10.41
CA LYS A 455 34.93 9.68 -11.54
C LYS A 455 34.91 8.15 -11.47
N HIS A 456 33.72 7.59 -11.26
CA HIS A 456 33.41 6.18 -11.46
C HIS A 456 33.06 5.91 -12.94
#